data_AF-A0A1N5UM49-F1
#
_entry.id   AF-A0A1N5UM49-F1
#
_cell.length_a   1.000
_cell.length_b   1.000
_cell.length_c   1.000
_cell.angle_alpha   90.00
_cell.angle_beta   90.00
_cell.angle_gamma   90.00
#
_symmetry.space_group_name_H-M   'P 1'
#
loop_
_entity.id
_entity.type
_entity.pdbx_description
1 polymer ?
#
loop_
_entity_poly.entity_id
_entity_poly.type
_entity_poly.pdbx_seq_one_letter_code
_entity_poly.pdbx_strand_id
1 'polypeptide(L)'
;MDVTKDGRRWRIGTASNVAWLAGRTTHGVSITTAIPPVFDAYATFYPPDGVALAAHERAVVDELAEQTADQPWWLGYLDTGAHDIVFPLAPMVSLYWDWRYLLVEAGPRQALTWRTGHMRGEGSLPDLFFPADHSWLVSALWDDTWTDIGGDAALITALHRNPLVNARPVGPDDDALPPGLTRD
;
A
#
# COMPACT_ATOMS: atom_id res chain seq x y z
N MET A 1 21.61 1.09 2.91
CA MET A 1 22.21 0.76 1.60
C MET A 1 21.51 1.60 0.57
N ASP A 2 22.22 2.06 -0.46
CA ASP A 2 21.61 2.85 -1.53
C ASP A 2 21.75 2.12 -2.86
N VAL A 3 20.76 2.30 -3.75
CA VAL A 3 20.79 1.84 -5.14
C VAL A 3 20.66 3.02 -6.08
N THR A 4 21.12 2.88 -7.32
CA THR A 4 21.06 3.97 -8.32
C THR A 4 20.07 3.63 -9.43
N LYS A 5 19.18 4.56 -9.77
CA LYS A 5 18.25 4.49 -10.91
C LYS A 5 18.01 5.89 -11.44
N ASP A 6 18.00 6.04 -12.76
CA ASP A 6 17.76 7.32 -13.46
C ASP A 6 18.69 8.45 -12.96
N GLY A 7 19.95 8.12 -12.67
CA GLY A 7 20.96 9.07 -12.17
C GLY A 7 20.78 9.52 -10.72
N ARG A 8 19.79 8.98 -9.98
CA ARG A 8 19.54 9.28 -8.57
C ARG A 8 19.83 8.08 -7.68
N ARG A 9 20.30 8.36 -6.46
CA ARG A 9 20.44 7.38 -5.39
C ARG A 9 19.14 7.27 -4.58
N TRP A 10 18.75 6.05 -4.28
CA TRP A 10 17.55 5.68 -3.55
C TRP A 10 17.92 4.83 -2.35
N ARG A 11 17.38 5.17 -1.18
CA ARG A 11 17.68 4.47 0.06
C ARG A 11 16.85 3.20 0.15
N ILE A 12 17.52 2.07 0.41
CA ILE A 12 16.90 0.78 0.68
C ILE A 12 16.57 0.69 2.17
N GLY A 13 15.32 0.33 2.45
CA GLY A 13 14.79 0.14 3.79
C GLY A 13 15.33 -1.10 4.48
N THR A 14 15.14 -1.16 5.78
CA THR A 14 15.61 -2.23 6.65
C THR A 14 14.49 -2.69 7.58
N ALA A 15 14.71 -3.78 8.32
CA ALA A 15 13.73 -4.27 9.30
C ALA A 15 13.32 -3.18 10.31
N SER A 16 14.19 -2.21 10.62
CA SER A 16 13.85 -1.10 11.52
C SER A 16 12.74 -0.20 10.98
N ASN A 17 12.64 -0.04 9.65
CA ASN A 17 11.64 0.81 9.01
C ASN A 17 10.23 0.20 9.07
N VAL A 18 10.13 -1.10 9.32
CA VAL A 18 8.86 -1.84 9.34
C VAL A 18 8.64 -2.60 10.65
N ALA A 19 9.49 -2.36 11.65
CA ALA A 19 9.40 -2.99 12.97
C ALA A 19 8.08 -2.66 13.70
N TRP A 20 7.43 -1.55 13.32
CA TRP A 20 6.12 -1.16 13.84
C TRP A 20 4.96 -1.97 13.23
N LEU A 21 5.17 -2.64 12.08
CA LEU A 21 4.21 -3.55 11.45
C LEU A 21 4.39 -4.99 11.95
N ALA A 22 5.64 -5.41 12.14
CA ALA A 22 6.00 -6.79 12.43
C ALA A 22 5.26 -7.34 13.67
N GLY A 23 4.49 -8.41 13.47
CA GLY A 23 3.72 -9.08 14.53
C GLY A 23 2.53 -8.29 15.07
N ARG A 24 2.09 -7.23 14.39
CA ARG A 24 0.96 -6.40 14.82
C ARG A 24 -0.32 -6.59 14.01
N THR A 25 -0.29 -7.42 12.96
CA THR A 25 -1.49 -7.82 12.25
C THR A 25 -2.04 -9.13 12.80
N THR A 26 -3.33 -9.35 12.59
CA THR A 26 -4.06 -10.54 13.04
C THR A 26 -4.22 -11.54 11.90
N HIS A 27 -4.39 -12.82 12.21
CA HIS A 27 -4.87 -13.76 11.21
C HIS A 27 -6.40 -13.63 11.07
N GLY A 28 -6.94 -13.64 9.86
CA GLY A 28 -8.38 -13.65 9.64
C GLY A 28 -8.78 -13.01 8.32
N VAL A 29 -10.02 -12.50 8.31
CA VAL A 29 -10.65 -11.83 7.16
C VAL A 29 -10.87 -10.34 7.41
N SER A 30 -10.55 -9.86 8.61
CA SER A 30 -10.70 -8.46 8.98
C SER A 30 -9.59 -7.62 8.37
N ILE A 31 -9.83 -6.31 8.27
CA ILE A 31 -8.81 -5.35 7.81
C ILE A 31 -7.53 -5.39 8.64
N THR A 32 -7.62 -5.84 9.90
CA THR A 32 -6.47 -5.99 10.78
C THR A 32 -5.46 -7.06 10.35
N THR A 33 -5.80 -7.82 9.32
CA THR A 33 -4.91 -8.77 8.65
C THR A 33 -3.85 -8.08 7.80
N ALA A 34 -4.23 -7.01 7.10
CA ALA A 34 -3.32 -6.22 6.27
C ALA A 34 -2.77 -4.98 7.00
N ILE A 35 -3.59 -4.38 7.87
CA ILE A 35 -3.31 -3.10 8.53
C ILE A 35 -3.28 -3.28 10.06
N PRO A 36 -2.21 -2.95 10.79
CA PRO A 36 -2.20 -3.10 12.23
C PRO A 36 -3.26 -2.21 12.92
N PRO A 37 -3.87 -2.65 14.05
CA PRO A 37 -4.93 -1.93 14.75
C PRO A 37 -4.37 -0.75 15.59
N VAL A 38 -3.63 0.15 14.95
CA VAL A 38 -2.95 1.30 15.57
C VAL A 38 -3.44 2.64 15.04
N PHE A 39 -4.27 2.62 14.00
CA PHE A 39 -4.84 3.80 13.36
C PHE A 39 -6.23 4.13 13.90
N ASP A 40 -6.62 5.39 13.75
CA ASP A 40 -7.91 5.89 14.22
C ASP A 40 -9.08 5.44 13.33
N ALA A 41 -8.82 5.24 12.03
CA ALA A 41 -9.81 4.86 11.05
C ALA A 41 -9.22 3.96 9.95
N TYR A 42 -10.09 3.18 9.32
CA TYR A 42 -9.72 2.20 8.30
C TYR A 42 -10.67 2.24 7.12
N ALA A 43 -10.18 1.87 5.95
CA ALA A 43 -11.00 1.68 4.75
C ALA A 43 -10.40 0.62 3.82
N THR A 44 -11.25 0.10 2.94
CA THR A 44 -10.85 -0.69 1.78
C THR A 44 -11.16 0.08 0.51
N PHE A 45 -10.34 -0.02 -0.52
CA PHE A 45 -10.63 0.57 -1.82
C PHE A 45 -10.33 -0.38 -2.98
N TYR A 46 -11.08 -0.21 -4.06
CA TYR A 46 -10.98 -0.97 -5.30
C TYR A 46 -11.44 -0.07 -6.47
N PRO A 47 -10.85 -0.19 -7.67
CA PRO A 47 -11.25 0.62 -8.82
C PRO A 47 -12.76 0.54 -9.09
N PRO A 48 -13.45 1.68 -9.30
CA PRO A 48 -14.85 1.67 -9.70
C PRO A 48 -15.04 1.03 -11.09
N ASP A 49 -16.23 0.48 -11.33
CA ASP A 49 -16.60 -0.06 -12.64
C ASP A 49 -16.44 0.98 -13.75
N GLY A 50 -15.77 0.58 -14.84
CA GLY A 50 -15.52 1.43 -16.00
C GLY A 50 -14.47 2.52 -15.79
N VAL A 51 -13.80 2.57 -14.63
CA VAL A 51 -12.69 3.50 -14.37
C VAL A 51 -11.37 2.81 -14.69
N ALA A 52 -10.54 3.49 -15.47
CA ALA A 52 -9.20 2.99 -15.78
C ALA A 52 -8.35 2.91 -14.50
N LEU A 53 -7.62 1.80 -14.32
CA LEU A 53 -6.79 1.56 -13.14
C LEU A 53 -5.81 2.71 -12.87
N ALA A 54 -5.17 3.24 -13.91
CA ALA A 54 -4.27 4.39 -13.79
C ALA A 54 -4.95 5.66 -13.23
N ALA A 55 -6.24 5.88 -13.51
CA ALA A 55 -6.99 7.01 -12.97
C ALA A 55 -7.35 6.80 -11.50
N HIS A 56 -7.72 5.58 -11.12
CA HIS A 56 -7.95 5.18 -9.74
C HIS A 56 -6.68 5.33 -8.89
N GLU A 57 -5.56 4.74 -9.33
CA GLU A 57 -4.29 4.80 -8.60
C GLU A 57 -3.76 6.22 -8.48
N ARG A 58 -3.92 7.03 -9.54
CA ARG A 58 -3.60 8.47 -9.49
C ARG A 58 -4.41 9.18 -8.42
N ALA A 59 -5.74 8.96 -8.38
CA ALA A 59 -6.61 9.59 -7.40
C ALA A 59 -6.24 9.18 -5.96
N VAL A 60 -5.92 7.91 -5.73
CA VAL A 60 -5.42 7.42 -4.42
C VAL A 60 -4.17 8.17 -3.99
N VAL A 61 -3.17 8.24 -4.87
CA VAL A 61 -1.88 8.86 -4.55
C VAL A 61 -2.00 10.38 -4.39
N ASP A 62 -2.83 11.04 -5.19
CA ASP A 62 -3.04 12.48 -5.12
C ASP A 62 -3.75 12.85 -3.79
N GLU A 63 -4.79 12.12 -3.38
CA GLU A 63 -5.45 12.30 -2.07
C GLU A 63 -4.49 12.06 -0.91
N LEU A 64 -3.71 10.97 -0.95
CA LEU A 64 -2.70 10.69 0.09
C LEU A 64 -1.66 11.80 0.17
N ALA A 65 -1.17 12.29 -0.98
CA ALA A 65 -0.21 13.39 -1.01
C ALA A 65 -0.80 14.72 -0.50
N GLU A 66 -2.07 14.99 -0.75
CA GLU A 66 -2.76 16.19 -0.25
C GLU A 66 -2.97 16.15 1.26
N GLN A 67 -3.25 14.98 1.82
CA GLN A 67 -3.47 14.79 3.27
C GLN A 67 -2.16 14.59 4.07
N THR A 68 -1.01 14.50 3.41
CA THR A 68 0.28 14.21 4.07
C THR A 68 1.22 15.41 4.00
N ALA A 69 1.93 15.71 5.09
CA ALA A 69 3.00 16.69 5.07
C ALA A 69 4.08 16.33 4.02
N ASP A 70 4.80 17.31 3.48
CA ASP A 70 5.88 17.08 2.51
C ASP A 70 7.02 16.26 3.13
N GLN A 71 6.99 14.95 2.89
CA GLN A 71 7.89 13.97 3.46
C GLN A 71 8.05 12.77 2.51
N PRO A 72 9.17 12.01 2.60
CA PRO A 72 9.35 10.83 1.79
C PRO A 72 8.39 9.71 2.22
N TRP A 73 8.10 8.82 1.28
CA TRP A 73 7.34 7.59 1.54
C TRP A 73 8.26 6.38 1.43
N TRP A 74 7.89 5.30 2.11
CA TRP A 74 8.45 3.99 1.91
C TRP A 74 7.55 3.20 0.97
N LEU A 75 8.12 2.69 -0.12
CA LEU A 75 7.42 1.87 -1.12
C LEU A 75 7.91 0.43 -1.01
N GLY A 76 6.97 -0.48 -0.77
CA GLY A 76 7.13 -1.90 -0.54
C GLY A 76 6.64 -2.72 -1.72
N TYR A 77 7.50 -3.56 -2.28
CA TYR A 77 7.20 -4.46 -3.39
C TYR A 77 7.37 -5.90 -2.92
N LEU A 78 6.30 -6.70 -3.00
CA LEU A 78 6.29 -8.09 -2.59
C LEU A 78 7.04 -8.96 -3.61
N ASP A 79 7.95 -9.79 -3.12
CA ASP A 79 8.61 -10.83 -3.91
C ASP A 79 7.86 -12.15 -3.78
N THR A 80 7.01 -12.44 -4.76
CA THR A 80 6.39 -13.76 -4.95
C THR A 80 7.15 -14.64 -5.96
N GLY A 81 8.25 -14.14 -6.53
CA GLY A 81 8.96 -14.76 -7.64
C GLY A 81 8.29 -14.64 -9.01
N ALA A 82 7.13 -13.97 -9.11
CA ALA A 82 6.34 -13.89 -10.33
C ALA A 82 6.15 -12.46 -10.90
N HIS A 83 6.70 -11.42 -10.26
CA HIS A 83 6.40 -10.01 -10.60
C HIS A 83 7.62 -9.09 -10.60
N ASP A 84 7.41 -7.89 -11.16
CA ASP A 84 8.43 -6.85 -11.25
C ASP A 84 8.80 -6.29 -9.87
N ILE A 85 10.06 -6.48 -9.51
CA ILE A 85 10.68 -5.85 -8.35
C ILE A 85 11.61 -4.75 -8.86
N VAL A 86 11.38 -3.51 -8.42
CA VAL A 86 12.05 -2.31 -8.96
C VAL A 86 13.59 -2.35 -8.76
N PHE A 87 14.06 -3.07 -7.74
CA PHE A 87 15.47 -3.33 -7.44
C PHE A 87 15.69 -4.79 -6.98
N PRO A 88 15.73 -5.77 -7.89
CA PRO A 88 15.64 -7.20 -7.52
C PRO A 88 16.89 -7.72 -6.79
N LEU A 89 18.02 -7.01 -6.86
CA LEU A 89 19.26 -7.37 -6.18
C LEU A 89 19.46 -6.65 -4.83
N ALA A 90 18.53 -5.76 -4.46
CA ALA A 90 18.62 -5.05 -3.19
C ALA A 90 18.20 -5.96 -2.02
N PRO A 91 18.76 -5.76 -0.81
CA PRO A 91 18.31 -6.47 0.38
C PRO A 91 16.81 -6.25 0.64
N MET A 92 16.11 -7.33 0.97
CA MET A 92 14.69 -7.32 1.31
C MET A 92 14.47 -7.57 2.80
N VAL A 93 13.34 -7.08 3.29
CA VAL A 93 12.84 -7.30 4.66
C VAL A 93 11.78 -8.41 4.66
N SER A 94 11.60 -9.08 5.79
CA SER A 94 10.51 -10.04 5.98
C SER A 94 9.34 -9.37 6.71
N LEU A 95 8.13 -9.52 6.18
CA LEU A 95 6.89 -8.97 6.73
C LEU A 95 5.72 -9.94 6.59
N TYR A 96 4.68 -9.71 7.40
CA TYR A 96 3.53 -10.60 7.49
C TYR A 96 3.99 -12.04 7.77
N TRP A 97 3.49 -13.02 7.02
CA TRP A 97 3.87 -14.42 7.10
C TRP A 97 5.25 -14.71 6.47
N ASP A 98 6.28 -14.00 6.94
CA ASP A 98 7.68 -14.06 6.48
C ASP A 98 7.90 -13.77 4.98
N TRP A 99 6.91 -13.19 4.31
CA TRP A 99 7.00 -12.74 2.93
C TRP A 99 8.10 -11.70 2.76
N ARG A 100 8.81 -11.77 1.63
CA ARG A 100 9.96 -10.92 1.31
C ARG A 100 9.47 -9.65 0.60
N TYR A 101 9.84 -8.50 1.13
CA TYR A 101 9.52 -7.19 0.54
C TYR A 101 10.79 -6.40 0.26
N LEU A 102 10.91 -5.87 -0.96
CA LEU A 102 11.82 -4.77 -1.24
C LEU A 102 11.18 -3.49 -0.68
N LEU A 103 11.93 -2.75 0.15
CA LEU A 103 11.50 -1.47 0.68
C LEU A 103 12.42 -0.35 0.20
N VAL A 104 11.85 0.74 -0.34
CA VAL A 104 12.62 1.87 -0.90
C VAL A 104 12.03 3.20 -0.44
N GLU A 105 12.88 4.10 0.03
CA GLU A 105 12.49 5.49 0.34
C GLU A 105 12.35 6.27 -0.99
N ALA A 106 11.15 6.74 -1.27
CA ALA A 106 10.79 7.46 -2.49
C ALA A 106 9.58 8.40 -2.24
N GLY A 107 8.59 8.40 -3.12
CA GLY A 107 7.42 9.28 -3.00
C GLY A 107 6.33 9.05 -4.05
N PRO A 108 5.33 9.94 -4.11
CA PRO A 108 4.10 9.79 -4.91
C PRO A 108 4.34 9.43 -6.38
N ARG A 109 5.25 10.15 -7.05
CA ARG A 109 5.58 9.89 -8.45
C ARG A 109 6.15 8.48 -8.67
N GLN A 110 7.00 8.01 -7.77
CA GLN A 110 7.61 6.68 -7.86
C GLN A 110 6.57 5.58 -7.64
N ALA A 111 5.64 5.79 -6.70
CA ALA A 111 4.53 4.88 -6.46
C ALA A 111 3.65 4.63 -7.71
N LEU A 112 3.61 5.59 -8.65
CA LEU A 112 2.80 5.50 -9.87
C LEU A 112 3.56 5.10 -11.15
N THR A 113 4.88 4.96 -11.10
CA THR A 113 5.69 4.85 -12.34
C THR A 113 6.72 3.74 -12.34
N TRP A 114 7.07 3.20 -11.16
CA TRP A 114 8.16 2.24 -11.08
C TRP A 114 7.77 0.80 -11.38
N ARG A 115 6.51 0.42 -11.11
CA ARG A 115 6.01 -0.92 -11.43
C ARG A 115 5.25 -0.91 -12.75
N THR A 116 5.56 -1.87 -13.60
CA THR A 116 5.02 -2.02 -14.95
C THR A 116 4.06 -3.21 -15.11
N GLY A 117 3.86 -4.02 -14.07
CA GLY A 117 2.87 -5.10 -14.02
C GLY A 117 2.80 -5.79 -12.66
N HIS A 118 1.64 -6.38 -12.33
CA HIS A 118 1.36 -7.04 -11.06
C HIS A 118 0.42 -8.25 -11.20
N MET A 119 0.43 -9.19 -10.24
CA MET A 119 -0.54 -10.31 -10.21
C MET A 119 -1.98 -9.84 -10.18
N ARG A 120 -2.23 -8.71 -9.52
CA ARG A 120 -3.57 -8.11 -9.41
C ARG A 120 -3.96 -7.27 -10.65
N GLY A 121 -3.13 -7.25 -11.70
CA GLY A 121 -3.40 -6.53 -12.96
C GLY A 121 -2.29 -5.55 -13.37
N GLU A 122 -2.62 -4.65 -14.29
CA GLU A 122 -1.67 -3.69 -14.90
C GLU A 122 -1.31 -2.48 -13.99
N GLY A 123 -1.67 -2.54 -12.70
CA GLY A 123 -1.52 -1.43 -11.76
C GLY A 123 -0.09 -1.19 -11.31
N SER A 124 0.27 0.08 -11.07
CA SER A 124 1.60 0.52 -10.69
C SER A 124 1.81 0.67 -9.17
N LEU A 125 0.75 0.67 -8.36
CA LEU A 125 0.88 0.91 -6.92
C LEU A 125 1.78 -0.13 -6.23
N PRO A 126 2.63 0.25 -5.25
CA PRO A 126 3.32 -0.72 -4.41
C PRO A 126 2.33 -1.59 -3.63
N ASP A 127 2.77 -2.78 -3.21
CA ASP A 127 1.96 -3.70 -2.40
C ASP A 127 1.80 -3.23 -0.96
N LEU A 128 2.72 -2.37 -0.52
CA LEU A 128 2.72 -1.76 0.78
C LEU A 128 3.38 -0.39 0.69
N PHE A 129 2.77 0.67 1.20
CA PHE A 129 3.45 1.96 1.29
C PHE A 129 2.91 2.84 2.41
N PHE A 130 3.78 3.70 2.93
CA PHE A 130 3.51 4.54 4.09
C PHE A 130 4.48 5.73 4.16
N PRO A 131 4.13 6.85 4.79
CA PRO A 131 4.99 8.02 4.95
C PRO A 131 6.02 7.79 6.07
N ALA A 132 7.11 8.57 6.08
CA ALA A 132 8.19 8.40 7.05
C ALA A 132 7.77 8.55 8.52
N ASP A 133 6.69 9.30 8.80
CA ASP A 133 6.09 9.45 10.13
C ASP A 133 5.08 8.34 10.51
N HIS A 134 4.79 7.41 9.59
CA HIS A 134 3.84 6.32 9.75
C HIS A 134 2.39 6.79 10.03
N SER A 135 2.01 7.98 9.58
CA SER A 135 0.65 8.53 9.77
C SER A 135 -0.46 7.75 9.08
N TRP A 136 -0.13 6.96 8.05
CA TRP A 136 -1.03 6.01 7.41
C TRP A 136 -0.27 4.81 6.85
N LEU A 137 -1.00 3.75 6.52
CA LEU A 137 -0.48 2.57 5.82
C LEU A 137 -1.46 2.16 4.75
N VAL A 138 -0.97 2.01 3.53
CA VAL A 138 -1.67 1.30 2.46
C VAL A 138 -1.03 -0.08 2.32
N SER A 139 -1.84 -1.14 2.31
CA SER A 139 -1.36 -2.50 2.07
C SER A 139 -2.39 -3.28 1.28
N ALA A 140 -1.91 -4.09 0.34
CA ALA A 140 -2.73 -5.06 -0.36
C ALA A 140 -2.02 -6.42 -0.28
N LEU A 141 -2.68 -7.39 0.34
CA LEU A 141 -2.16 -8.74 0.47
C LEU A 141 -2.16 -9.46 -0.89
N TRP A 142 -1.32 -10.48 -1.01
CA TRP A 142 -1.06 -11.16 -2.27
C TRP A 142 -2.30 -11.87 -2.85
N ASP A 143 -3.21 -12.27 -1.98
CA ASP A 143 -4.46 -12.97 -2.26
C ASP A 143 -5.70 -12.06 -2.32
N ASP A 144 -5.57 -10.79 -1.93
CA ASP A 144 -6.66 -9.83 -2.01
C ASP A 144 -6.69 -9.14 -3.37
N THR A 145 -7.89 -8.90 -3.91
CA THR A 145 -8.07 -8.12 -5.16
C THR A 145 -8.23 -6.62 -4.89
N TRP A 146 -8.43 -6.24 -3.63
CA TRP A 146 -8.58 -4.86 -3.17
C TRP A 146 -7.33 -4.38 -2.41
N THR A 147 -7.40 -3.17 -1.89
CA THR A 147 -6.34 -2.59 -1.06
C THR A 147 -6.93 -2.05 0.23
N ASP A 148 -6.24 -2.28 1.33
CA ASP A 148 -6.59 -1.81 2.65
C ASP A 148 -5.79 -0.56 3.01
N ILE A 149 -6.38 0.30 3.82
CA ILE A 149 -5.72 1.46 4.39
C ILE A 149 -6.12 1.70 5.84
N GLY A 150 -5.16 2.08 6.66
CA GLY A 150 -5.39 2.71 7.97
C GLY A 150 -4.74 4.08 8.04
N GLY A 151 -5.37 5.01 8.75
CA GLY A 151 -4.86 6.36 8.97
C GLY A 151 -5.75 7.14 9.93
N ASP A 152 -5.63 8.47 9.91
CA ASP A 152 -6.53 9.32 10.66
C ASP A 152 -7.93 9.39 10.01
N ALA A 153 -8.93 9.82 10.78
CA ALA A 153 -10.31 9.90 10.31
C ALA A 153 -10.53 10.93 9.19
N ALA A 154 -9.72 12.00 9.11
CA ALA A 154 -9.84 13.02 8.08
C ALA A 154 -9.37 12.47 6.73
N LEU A 155 -8.25 11.75 6.70
CA LEU A 155 -7.74 11.03 5.54
C LEU A 155 -8.78 10.03 5.01
N ILE A 156 -9.30 9.15 5.89
CA ILE A 156 -10.30 8.16 5.47
C ILE A 156 -11.57 8.84 4.93
N THR A 157 -11.97 9.98 5.51
CA THR A 157 -13.10 10.77 5.01
C THR A 157 -12.82 11.38 3.64
N ALA A 158 -11.61 11.88 3.39
CA ALA A 158 -11.22 12.43 2.09
C ALA A 158 -11.26 11.35 0.99
N LEU A 159 -10.63 10.21 1.24
CA LEU A 159 -10.64 9.06 0.33
C LEU A 159 -12.06 8.56 0.05
N HIS A 160 -12.92 8.50 1.06
CA HIS A 160 -14.31 8.07 0.89
C HIS A 160 -15.13 9.04 0.03
N ARG A 161 -14.84 10.34 0.09
CA ARG A 161 -15.52 11.36 -0.71
C ARG A 161 -15.08 11.37 -2.17
N ASN A 162 -13.91 10.83 -2.48
CA ASN A 162 -13.40 10.79 -3.84
C ASN A 162 -13.95 9.56 -4.60
N PRO A 163 -14.83 9.74 -5.59
CA PRO A 163 -15.45 8.62 -6.30
C PRO A 163 -14.46 7.84 -7.17
N LEU A 164 -13.31 8.40 -7.53
CA LEU A 164 -12.27 7.68 -8.27
C LEU A 164 -11.46 6.75 -7.36
N VAL A 165 -11.37 7.07 -6.07
CA VAL A 165 -10.77 6.20 -5.06
C VAL A 165 -11.73 5.08 -4.69
N ASN A 166 -13.02 5.38 -4.53
CA ASN A 166 -14.03 4.38 -4.13
C ASN A 166 -13.65 3.64 -2.83
N ALA A 167 -13.20 4.42 -1.84
CA ALA A 167 -12.92 3.91 -0.52
C ALA A 167 -14.21 3.68 0.28
N ARG A 168 -14.27 2.55 0.96
CA ARG A 168 -15.32 2.17 1.91
C ARG A 168 -14.73 2.15 3.32
N PRO A 169 -15.18 3.02 4.23
CA PRO A 169 -14.82 2.94 5.64
C PRO A 169 -15.26 1.62 6.26
N VAL A 170 -14.40 1.05 7.10
CA VAL A 170 -14.65 -0.20 7.83
C VAL A 170 -14.15 -0.11 9.26
N GLY A 171 -14.76 -0.88 10.16
CA GLY A 171 -14.25 -1.12 11.50
C GLY A 171 -13.05 -2.08 11.48
N PRO A 172 -12.22 -2.09 12.54
CA PRO A 172 -11.06 -2.97 12.63
C PRO A 172 -11.43 -4.46 12.64
N ASP A 173 -12.61 -4.81 13.16
CA ASP A 173 -13.11 -6.18 13.20
C ASP A 173 -14.01 -6.53 12.00
N ASP A 174 -14.30 -5.55 11.14
CA ASP A 174 -15.16 -5.77 9.97
C ASP A 174 -14.42 -6.55 8.88
N ASP A 175 -15.18 -7.31 8.11
CA ASP A 175 -14.70 -7.95 6.90
C ASP A 175 -14.15 -6.90 5.92
N ALA A 176 -12.89 -7.10 5.51
CA ALA A 176 -12.21 -6.24 4.54
C ALA A 176 -12.85 -6.30 3.14
N LEU A 177 -13.51 -7.41 2.77
CA LEU A 177 -14.05 -7.61 1.42
C LEU A 177 -14.95 -6.46 0.96
N PRO A 178 -14.59 -5.73 -0.11
CA PRO A 178 -15.45 -4.70 -0.67
C PRO A 178 -16.77 -5.27 -1.21
N PRO A 179 -17.90 -4.55 -1.08
CA PRO A 179 -19.18 -4.95 -1.66
C PRO A 179 -19.09 -5.19 -3.16
N GLY A 180 -19.72 -6.27 -3.63
CA GLY A 180 -19.72 -6.63 -5.05
C GLY A 180 -18.55 -7.50 -5.49
N LEU A 181 -17.54 -7.70 -4.63
CA LEU A 181 -16.49 -8.69 -4.83
C LEU A 181 -16.84 -10.00 -4.11
N THR A 182 -16.31 -11.11 -4.62
CA THR A 182 -16.37 -12.43 -4.00
C THR A 182 -14.97 -12.87 -3.62
N ARG A 183 -14.83 -13.59 -2.51
CA ARG A 183 -13.62 -14.38 -2.25
C ARG A 183 -13.68 -15.62 -3.13
N ASP A 184 -12.61 -15.86 -3.88
CA ASP A 184 -12.42 -17.08 -4.66
C ASP A 184 -12.09 -18.28 -3.74
#